data_AF-A0A520I571-F1
#
_entry.id   AF-A0A520I571-F1
#
_cell.length_a   1.000
_cell.length_b   1.000
_cell.length_c   1.000
_cell.angle_alpha   90.00
_cell.angle_beta   90.00
_cell.angle_gamma   90.00
#
_symmetry.space_group_name_H-M   'P 1'
#
loop_
_entity.id
_entity.type
_entity.pdbx_description
1 polymer ?
#
loop_
_entity_poly.entity_id
_entity_poly.type
_entity_poly.pdbx_seq_one_letter_code
_entity_poly.pdbx_strand_id
1 'polypeptide(L)'
;SDMGRAMASIEQDDAATHDAFCGPSNAASNERRYGEGRNSGAYPNARDRLLLGAAKHGLTRRDVHPCINLFKGVRIAADGAVVPQLGPFAPGRTLVLRAEMDLIVVLANCPHILDDRPWSITPLRATAWRGAVTAEDDPIRTATAERRRAFLNTEDLYRR
;
A
#
# COMPACT_ATOMS: atom_id res chain seq x y z
N SER A 1 1.74 -12.27 2.09
CA SER A 1 2.30 -11.97 3.43
C SER A 1 3.75 -12.44 3.49
N ASP A 2 4.46 -12.08 4.56
CA ASP A 2 5.76 -12.67 4.96
C ASP A 2 5.72 -14.20 5.06
N MET A 3 4.58 -14.77 5.45
CA MET A 3 4.34 -16.21 5.53
C MET A 3 3.83 -16.84 4.22
N GLY A 4 3.93 -16.14 3.09
CA GLY A 4 3.53 -16.67 1.78
C GLY A 4 2.03 -16.92 1.62
N ARG A 5 1.18 -16.22 2.39
CA ARG A 5 -0.29 -16.25 2.28
C ARG A 5 -0.80 -15.14 1.38
N ALA A 6 -1.85 -15.41 0.60
CA ALA A 6 -2.60 -14.38 -0.11
C ALA A 6 -3.37 -13.54 0.93
N MET A 7 -3.01 -12.26 1.05
CA MET A 7 -3.68 -11.31 1.96
C MET A 7 -4.82 -10.58 1.25
N ALA A 8 -4.50 -9.99 0.09
CA ALA A 8 -5.43 -9.28 -0.75
C ALA A 8 -5.05 -9.46 -2.23
N SER A 9 -6.03 -9.33 -3.10
CA SER A 9 -5.90 -9.34 -4.56
C SER A 9 -6.31 -8.00 -5.14
N ILE A 10 -5.64 -7.57 -6.21
CA ILE A 10 -6.10 -6.45 -7.03
C ILE A 10 -7.12 -7.01 -8.04
N GLU A 11 -8.39 -6.63 -7.88
CA GLU A 11 -9.47 -7.05 -8.78
C GLU A 11 -9.61 -6.09 -9.97
N GLN A 12 -9.50 -4.79 -9.69
CA GLN A 12 -9.57 -3.73 -10.70
C GLN A 12 -8.55 -2.65 -10.37
N ASP A 13 -7.88 -2.13 -11.39
CA ASP A 13 -6.85 -1.10 -11.25
C ASP A 13 -6.90 -0.13 -12.43
N ASP A 14 -7.56 1.01 -12.21
CA ASP A 14 -7.56 2.12 -13.18
C ASP A 14 -6.34 3.03 -13.02
N ALA A 15 -5.54 2.81 -11.97
CA ALA A 15 -4.34 3.57 -11.75
C ALA A 15 -3.17 2.98 -12.55
N ALA A 16 -2.91 1.69 -12.45
CA ALA A 16 -1.74 1.03 -13.03
C ALA A 16 -0.40 1.63 -12.58
N THR A 17 -0.39 2.37 -11.46
CA THR A 17 0.81 2.97 -10.87
C THR A 17 0.79 2.74 -9.38
N HIS A 18 1.57 1.76 -8.92
CA HIS A 18 1.75 1.41 -7.52
C HIS A 18 3.24 1.14 -7.28
N ASP A 19 3.75 1.62 -6.17
CA ASP A 19 5.15 1.46 -5.81
C ASP A 19 5.27 0.57 -4.58
N ALA A 20 5.94 -0.57 -4.76
CA ALA A 20 6.30 -1.51 -3.70
C ALA A 20 7.82 -1.50 -3.43
N PHE A 21 8.56 -0.57 -4.04
CA PHE A 21 10.01 -0.44 -3.90
C PHE A 21 10.38 0.62 -2.87
N CYS A 22 9.78 1.82 -2.92
CA CYS A 22 10.07 2.84 -1.93
C CYS A 22 9.26 2.64 -0.64
N GLY A 23 9.90 2.93 0.49
CA GLY A 23 9.22 2.95 1.78
C GLY A 23 8.36 4.21 2.00
N PRO A 24 7.65 4.28 3.14
CA PRO A 24 6.93 5.48 3.53
C PRO A 24 7.90 6.63 3.84
N SER A 25 7.46 7.87 3.63
CA SER A 25 8.14 9.04 4.22
C SER A 25 8.17 8.95 5.74
N ASN A 26 9.19 9.54 6.37
CA ASN A 26 9.37 9.58 7.82
C ASN A 26 9.74 11.00 8.28
N ALA A 27 9.80 11.22 9.60
CA ALA A 27 10.11 12.53 10.16
C ALA A 27 11.44 13.10 9.61
N ALA A 28 12.49 12.29 9.52
CA ALA A 28 13.78 12.75 9.00
C ALA A 28 13.74 13.08 7.50
N SER A 29 12.98 12.34 6.68
CA SER A 29 12.82 12.67 5.26
C SER A 29 12.05 13.96 5.06
N ASN A 30 10.99 14.17 5.86
CA ASN A 30 10.18 15.38 5.77
C ASN A 30 10.91 16.61 6.34
N GLU A 31 11.70 16.45 7.40
CA GLU A 31 12.57 17.50 7.92
C GLU A 31 13.54 18.01 6.84
N ARG A 32 14.25 17.10 6.16
CA ARG A 32 15.17 17.48 5.06
C ARG A 32 14.47 18.18 3.90
N ARG A 33 13.21 17.80 3.64
CA ARG A 33 12.47 18.22 2.45
C ARG A 33 11.67 19.50 2.65
N TYR A 34 11.10 19.67 3.84
CA TYR A 34 10.12 20.70 4.15
C TYR A 34 10.52 21.56 5.37
N GLY A 35 11.65 21.26 6.03
CA GLY A 35 12.10 21.98 7.22
C GLY A 35 11.33 21.66 8.50
N GLU A 36 10.41 20.68 8.45
CA GLU A 36 9.74 20.12 9.61
C GLU A 36 9.25 18.69 9.31
N GLY A 37 9.49 17.75 10.23
CA GLY A 37 9.10 16.35 10.09
C GLY A 37 8.05 15.82 11.07
N ARG A 38 7.64 16.62 12.05
CA ARG A 38 6.74 16.18 13.14
C ARG A 38 5.38 15.80 12.58
N ASN A 39 4.85 14.65 13.01
CA ASN A 39 3.53 14.18 12.57
C ASN A 39 2.35 15.11 12.95
N SER A 40 2.52 15.93 14.00
CA SER A 40 1.57 16.96 14.42
C SER A 40 1.78 18.32 13.74
N GLY A 41 2.82 18.47 12.92
CA GLY A 41 3.15 19.71 12.21
C GLY A 41 2.44 19.84 10.87
N ALA A 42 2.89 20.81 10.07
CA ALA A 42 2.33 21.09 8.75
C ALA A 42 2.62 19.98 7.71
N TYR A 43 3.67 19.19 7.93
CA TYR A 43 4.17 18.19 6.98
C TYR A 43 4.22 16.79 7.58
N PRO A 44 3.07 16.19 7.94
CA PRO A 44 3.04 14.85 8.48
C PRO A 44 3.60 13.83 7.47
N ASN A 45 4.18 12.76 8.01
CA ASN A 45 4.84 11.72 7.25
C ASN A 45 4.07 10.39 7.31
N ALA A 46 4.22 9.56 6.27
CA ALA A 46 3.46 8.33 6.14
C ALA A 46 3.78 7.32 7.25
N ARG A 47 5.04 7.21 7.67
CA ARG A 47 5.49 6.23 8.69
C ARG A 47 4.79 6.46 10.02
N ASP A 48 4.76 7.69 10.51
CA ASP A 48 4.11 8.03 11.78
C ASP A 48 2.59 7.88 11.70
N ARG A 49 1.98 8.19 10.54
CA ARG A 49 0.55 7.97 10.30
C ARG A 49 0.18 6.49 10.31
N LEU A 50 1.00 5.64 9.70
CA LEU A 50 0.84 4.18 9.76
C LEU A 50 0.97 3.67 11.20
N LEU A 51 1.94 4.16 11.97
CA LEU A 51 2.11 3.81 13.39
C LEU A 51 0.87 4.19 14.22
N LEU A 52 0.32 5.39 14.03
CA LEU A 52 -0.90 5.80 14.73
C LEU A 52 -2.11 4.94 14.35
N GLY A 53 -2.24 4.56 13.08
CA GLY A 53 -3.32 3.67 12.64
C GLY A 53 -3.17 2.28 13.24
N ALA A 54 -1.96 1.71 13.21
CA ALA A 54 -1.66 0.40 13.77
C ALA A 54 -1.88 0.37 15.30
N ALA A 55 -1.49 1.42 16.02
CA ALA A 55 -1.65 1.51 17.48
C ALA A 55 -3.12 1.41 17.94
N LYS A 56 -4.09 1.82 17.10
CA LYS A 56 -5.53 1.65 17.40
C LYS A 56 -5.97 0.18 17.49
N HIS A 57 -5.17 -0.73 16.95
CA HIS A 57 -5.41 -2.17 16.96
C HIS A 57 -4.42 -2.92 17.88
N GLY A 58 -3.78 -2.23 18.83
CA GLY A 58 -2.82 -2.84 19.75
C GLY A 58 -1.50 -3.23 19.11
N LEU A 59 -1.26 -2.83 17.85
CA LEU A 59 -0.02 -3.09 17.14
C LEU A 59 1.04 -2.04 17.49
N THR A 60 2.29 -2.44 17.38
CA THR A 60 3.45 -1.64 17.76
C THR A 60 4.36 -1.36 16.56
N ARG A 61 5.48 -0.65 16.79
CA ARG A 61 6.41 -0.28 15.71
C ARG A 61 6.97 -1.46 14.92
N ARG A 62 7.17 -2.62 15.57
CA ARG A 62 7.67 -3.85 14.92
C ARG A 62 6.68 -4.46 13.94
N ASP A 63 5.40 -4.13 14.07
CA ASP A 63 4.33 -4.71 13.24
C ASP A 63 4.11 -3.89 11.96
N VAL A 64 4.63 -2.66 11.91
CA VAL A 64 4.56 -1.79 10.72
C VAL A 64 5.72 -2.09 9.78
N HIS A 65 5.45 -2.86 8.75
CA HIS A 65 6.36 -3.23 7.67
C HIS A 65 6.46 -2.11 6.61
N PRO A 66 7.32 -2.25 5.57
CA PRO A 66 7.23 -1.39 4.38
C PRO A 66 5.80 -1.36 3.82
N CYS A 67 5.36 -0.19 3.34
CA CYS A 67 4.04 -0.02 2.75
C CYS A 67 4.08 -0.21 1.23
N ILE A 68 2.89 -0.35 0.65
CA ILE A 68 2.70 -0.15 -0.80
C ILE A 68 2.21 1.29 -0.99
N ASN A 69 2.96 2.08 -1.75
CA ASN A 69 2.57 3.43 -2.15
C ASN A 69 1.56 3.34 -3.30
N LEU A 70 0.26 3.29 -2.97
CA LEU A 70 -0.80 3.18 -3.96
C LEU A 70 -0.97 4.48 -4.77
N PHE A 71 -1.39 4.35 -6.05
CA PHE A 71 -1.64 5.45 -7.00
C PHE A 71 -0.40 6.25 -7.45
N LYS A 72 0.79 5.81 -7.03
CA LYS A 72 2.10 6.36 -7.39
C LYS A 72 2.98 5.21 -7.85
N GLY A 73 3.75 5.39 -8.93
CA GLY A 73 4.60 4.35 -9.47
C GLY A 73 6.08 4.69 -9.37
N VAL A 74 6.92 3.66 -9.47
CA VAL A 74 8.37 3.76 -9.62
C VAL A 74 8.80 2.72 -10.64
N ARG A 75 9.70 3.10 -11.54
CA ARG A 75 10.38 2.19 -12.48
C ARG A 75 11.87 2.21 -12.20
N ILE A 76 12.51 1.06 -12.15
CA ILE A 76 13.98 0.98 -12.10
C ILE A 76 14.50 0.98 -13.54
N ALA A 77 15.36 1.94 -13.87
CA ALA A 77 16.02 2.03 -15.16
C ALA A 77 17.17 1.01 -15.27
N ALA A 78 17.67 0.80 -16.49
CA ALA A 78 18.70 -0.19 -16.77
C ALA A 78 20.03 0.09 -16.03
N ASP A 79 20.31 1.34 -15.71
CA ASP A 79 21.47 1.81 -14.93
C ASP A 79 21.24 1.73 -13.41
N GLY A 80 20.08 1.23 -12.98
CA GLY A 80 19.68 1.17 -11.57
C GLY A 80 19.05 2.46 -11.03
N ALA A 81 18.88 3.50 -11.86
CA ALA A 81 18.23 4.73 -11.42
C ALA A 81 16.75 4.49 -11.09
N VAL A 82 16.29 5.11 -10.00
CA VAL A 82 14.89 5.08 -9.57
C VAL A 82 14.14 6.17 -10.31
N VAL A 83 13.25 5.80 -11.24
CA VAL A 83 12.47 6.73 -12.07
C VAL A 83 11.04 6.84 -11.54
N PRO A 84 10.69 7.94 -10.84
CA PRO A 84 9.38 8.12 -10.23
C PRO A 84 8.28 8.43 -11.27
N GLN A 85 7.10 7.86 -11.09
CA GLN A 85 5.86 8.12 -11.84
C GLN A 85 4.78 8.62 -10.88
N LEU A 86 4.83 9.91 -10.53
CA LEU A 86 4.08 10.46 -9.39
C LEU A 86 2.93 11.39 -9.80
N GLY A 87 2.70 11.57 -11.10
CA GLY A 87 1.66 12.44 -11.64
C GLY A 87 2.11 13.90 -11.84
N PRO A 88 1.19 14.88 -11.81
CA PRO A 88 -0.21 14.75 -11.40
C PRO A 88 -0.97 13.80 -12.32
N PHE A 89 -1.86 13.02 -11.72
CA PHE A 89 -2.74 12.11 -12.44
C PHE A 89 -4.16 12.69 -12.44
N ALA A 90 -4.98 12.26 -13.41
CA ALA A 90 -6.38 12.64 -13.43
C ALA A 90 -7.09 12.21 -12.13
N PRO A 91 -8.03 13.01 -11.62
CA PRO A 91 -8.86 12.61 -10.49
C PRO A 91 -9.76 11.42 -10.86
N GLY A 92 -10.25 10.70 -9.86
CA GLY A 92 -11.20 9.60 -10.05
C GLY A 92 -10.57 8.23 -10.37
N ARG A 93 -9.24 8.10 -10.33
CA ARG A 93 -8.56 6.80 -10.42
C ARG A 93 -8.98 5.90 -9.26
N THR A 94 -9.28 4.65 -9.56
CA THR A 94 -9.77 3.68 -8.59
C THR A 94 -8.87 2.46 -8.51
N LEU A 95 -8.96 1.76 -7.38
CA LEU A 95 -8.33 0.47 -7.12
C LEU A 95 -9.32 -0.34 -6.29
N VAL A 96 -9.68 -1.53 -6.75
CA VAL A 96 -10.52 -2.47 -6.02
C VAL A 96 -9.62 -3.58 -5.49
N LEU A 97 -9.57 -3.69 -4.17
CA LEU A 97 -8.87 -4.75 -3.46
C LEU A 97 -9.89 -5.74 -2.91
N ARG A 98 -9.71 -7.02 -3.21
CA ARG A 98 -10.42 -8.11 -2.56
C ARG A 98 -9.58 -8.62 -1.39
N ALA A 99 -10.14 -8.64 -0.18
CA ALA A 99 -9.49 -9.24 0.97
C ALA A 99 -9.63 -10.77 0.89
N GLU A 100 -8.50 -11.48 0.86
CA GLU A 100 -8.45 -12.94 0.75
C GLU A 100 -8.37 -13.63 2.13
N MET A 101 -8.28 -12.81 3.18
CA MET A 101 -8.33 -13.18 4.58
C MET A 101 -8.86 -11.98 5.39
N ASP A 102 -9.03 -12.15 6.70
CA ASP A 102 -9.34 -11.05 7.61
C ASP A 102 -8.14 -10.11 7.70
N LEU A 103 -8.39 -8.81 7.45
CA LEU A 103 -7.34 -7.80 7.39
C LEU A 103 -7.67 -6.59 8.26
N ILE A 104 -6.62 -6.02 8.83
CA ILE A 104 -6.60 -4.62 9.26
C ILE A 104 -5.91 -3.84 8.14
N VAL A 105 -6.63 -2.89 7.52
CA VAL A 105 -6.08 -2.01 6.48
C VAL A 105 -5.82 -0.64 7.09
N VAL A 106 -4.56 -0.20 7.07
CA VAL A 106 -4.16 1.13 7.52
C VAL A 106 -3.72 1.96 6.32
N LEU A 107 -4.37 3.09 6.11
CA LEU A 107 -4.08 4.01 5.00
C LEU A 107 -3.45 5.30 5.54
N ALA A 108 -2.29 5.68 5.01
CA ALA A 108 -1.66 6.97 5.27
C ALA A 108 -1.73 7.83 4.00
N ASN A 109 -2.60 8.84 4.01
CA ASN A 109 -2.70 9.79 2.90
C ASN A 109 -1.62 10.88 3.04
N CYS A 110 -0.48 10.67 2.38
CA CYS A 110 0.70 11.54 2.41
C CYS A 110 1.36 11.59 1.02
N PRO A 111 2.15 12.63 0.71
CA PRO A 111 2.97 12.66 -0.49
C PRO A 111 3.94 11.47 -0.55
N HIS A 112 4.23 11.01 -1.76
CA HIS A 112 5.27 10.01 -1.99
C HIS A 112 6.64 10.56 -1.58
N ILE A 113 7.53 9.71 -1.07
CA ILE A 113 8.84 10.16 -0.54
C ILE A 113 9.73 10.82 -1.61
N LEU A 114 9.56 10.42 -2.88
CA LEU A 114 10.25 11.00 -4.04
C LEU A 114 9.46 12.12 -4.75
N ASP A 115 8.36 12.61 -4.17
CA ASP A 115 7.53 13.63 -4.83
C ASP A 115 8.07 15.03 -4.63
N ASP A 116 8.63 15.62 -5.69
CA ASP A 116 9.36 16.89 -5.59
C ASP A 116 8.52 18.15 -5.38
N ARG A 117 7.19 18.02 -5.41
CA ARG A 117 6.27 19.15 -5.24
C ARG A 117 6.14 19.60 -3.77
N PRO A 118 5.57 20.80 -3.54
CA PRO A 118 5.14 21.22 -2.21
C PRO A 118 4.22 20.19 -1.56
N TRP A 119 4.28 20.08 -0.24
CA TRP A 119 3.46 19.14 0.51
C TRP A 119 1.98 19.38 0.21
N SER A 120 1.33 18.39 -0.39
CA SER A 120 -0.07 18.47 -0.79
C SER A 120 -0.66 17.06 -0.89
N ILE A 121 -1.94 16.93 -0.56
CA ILE A 121 -2.69 15.67 -0.67
C ILE A 121 -4.04 15.95 -1.32
N THR A 122 -4.55 14.96 -2.04
CA THR A 122 -5.94 14.95 -2.51
C THR A 122 -6.80 14.10 -1.58
N PRO A 123 -8.10 14.38 -1.41
CA PRO A 123 -9.00 13.54 -0.64
C PRO A 123 -8.99 12.09 -1.16
N LEU A 124 -8.88 11.13 -0.24
CA LEU A 124 -9.00 9.70 -0.53
C LEU A 124 -10.33 9.20 0.05
N ARG A 125 -11.12 8.50 -0.77
CA ARG A 125 -12.32 7.79 -0.32
C ARG A 125 -12.00 6.30 -0.26
N ALA A 126 -12.30 5.68 0.87
CA ALA A 126 -12.25 4.23 1.06
C ALA A 126 -13.64 3.74 1.45
N THR A 127 -14.11 2.70 0.76
CA THR A 127 -15.37 2.00 1.04
C THR A 127 -15.10 0.50 1.11
N ALA A 128 -15.85 -0.21 1.94
CA ALA A 128 -15.75 -1.66 2.09
C ALA A 128 -17.14 -2.27 2.06
N TRP A 129 -17.29 -3.40 1.39
CA TRP A 129 -18.54 -4.15 1.25
C TRP A 129 -18.22 -5.64 1.18
N ARG A 130 -19.23 -6.50 1.37
CA ARG A 130 -19.05 -7.95 1.18
C ARG A 130 -19.03 -8.26 -0.32
N GLY A 131 -17.97 -8.89 -0.78
CA GLY A 131 -17.82 -9.41 -2.15
C GLY A 131 -17.96 -10.92 -2.21
N ALA A 132 -17.78 -11.48 -3.42
CA ALA A 132 -17.68 -12.92 -3.61
C ALA A 132 -16.34 -13.45 -3.07
N VAL A 133 -16.35 -14.70 -2.61
CA VAL A 133 -15.13 -15.43 -2.26
C VAL A 133 -14.40 -15.83 -3.54
N THR A 134 -13.07 -15.81 -3.51
CA THR A 134 -12.22 -16.24 -4.64
C THR A 134 -12.41 -17.73 -4.93
N ALA A 135 -13.00 -18.05 -6.08
CA ALA A 135 -13.19 -19.42 -6.53
C ALA A 135 -11.86 -20.12 -6.84
N GLU A 136 -11.85 -21.46 -6.88
CA GLU A 136 -10.63 -22.23 -7.16
C GLU A 136 -10.08 -22.01 -8.58
N ASP A 137 -10.95 -21.70 -9.53
CA ASP A 137 -10.66 -21.43 -10.93
C ASP A 137 -10.50 -19.92 -11.24
N ASP A 138 -10.55 -19.05 -10.23
CA ASP A 138 -10.41 -17.61 -10.40
C ASP A 138 -9.10 -17.26 -11.15
N PRO A 139 -9.12 -16.43 -12.20
CA PRO A 139 -7.94 -16.10 -12.99
C PRO A 139 -6.81 -15.44 -12.18
N ILE A 140 -7.14 -14.64 -11.16
CA ILE A 140 -6.13 -14.04 -10.27
C ILE A 140 -5.42 -15.14 -9.49
N ARG A 141 -6.19 -16.09 -8.95
CA ARG A 141 -5.68 -17.24 -8.19
C ARG A 141 -4.83 -18.17 -9.04
N THR A 142 -5.28 -18.47 -10.26
CA THR A 142 -4.68 -19.50 -11.13
C THR A 142 -3.59 -18.97 -12.06
N ALA A 143 -3.39 -17.65 -12.16
CA ALA A 143 -2.44 -17.03 -13.07
C ALA A 143 -0.99 -17.55 -12.95
N THR A 144 -0.53 -17.93 -11.75
CA THR A 144 0.78 -18.57 -11.56
C THR A 144 0.75 -19.63 -10.46
N ALA A 145 1.74 -20.53 -10.47
CA ALA A 145 1.92 -21.54 -9.43
C ALA A 145 2.18 -20.91 -8.05
N GLU A 146 2.88 -19.77 -7.98
CA GLU A 146 3.12 -18.99 -6.77
C GLU A 146 1.81 -18.46 -6.20
N ARG A 147 0.96 -17.89 -7.05
CA ARG A 147 -0.35 -17.38 -6.61
C ARG A 147 -1.23 -18.52 -6.09
N ARG A 148 -1.34 -19.63 -6.82
CA ARG A 148 -2.10 -20.80 -6.37
C ARG A 148 -1.64 -21.28 -5.01
N ARG A 149 -0.31 -21.40 -4.79
CA ARG A 149 0.27 -21.76 -3.48
C ARG A 149 -0.09 -20.75 -2.40
N ALA A 150 -0.04 -19.45 -2.68
CA ALA A 150 -0.39 -18.42 -1.71
C ALA A 150 -1.86 -18.50 -1.26
N PHE A 151 -2.79 -18.81 -2.16
CA PHE A 151 -4.20 -19.04 -1.82
C PHE A 151 -4.39 -20.30 -0.97
N LEU A 152 -3.76 -21.41 -1.35
CA LEU A 152 -3.79 -22.65 -0.54
C LEU A 152 -3.25 -22.42 0.87
N ASN A 153 -2.16 -21.67 1.02
CA ASN A 153 -1.60 -21.31 2.32
C ASN A 153 -2.56 -20.45 3.18
N THR A 154 -3.40 -19.64 2.53
CA THR A 154 -4.44 -18.86 3.23
C THR A 154 -5.59 -19.75 3.67
N GLU A 155 -6.06 -20.65 2.81
CA GLU A 155 -7.12 -21.60 3.15
C GLU A 155 -6.72 -22.52 4.32
N ASP A 156 -5.47 -23.00 4.30
CA ASP A 156 -4.92 -23.84 5.37
C ASP A 156 -4.84 -23.11 6.73
N LEU A 157 -4.82 -21.77 6.75
CA LEU A 157 -4.93 -21.01 8.00
C LEU A 157 -6.32 -21.15 8.62
N TYR A 158 -7.37 -21.16 7.79
CA TYR A 158 -8.77 -21.19 8.21
C TYR A 158 -9.34 -22.59 8.41
N ARG A 159 -8.62 -23.63 7.98
CA ARG A 159 -8.98 -25.03 8.25
C ARG A 159 -8.59 -25.50 9.65
N ARG A 160 -7.79 -24.74 10.39
CA ARG A 160 -7.29 -25.05 11.74
C ARG A 160 -8.21 -24.46 12.79
#